data_AF-A0A2T3JNY4-F1
#
_entry.id   AF-A0A2T3JNY4-F1
#
_cell.length_a   1.000
_cell.length_b   1.000
_cell.length_c   1.000
_cell.angle_alpha   90.00
_cell.angle_beta   90.00
_cell.angle_gamma   90.00
#
_symmetry.space_group_name_H-M   'P 1'
#
loop_
_entity.id
_entity.type
_entity.pdbx_description
1 polymer ?
#
loop_
_entity_poly.entity_id
_entity_poly.type
_entity_poly.pdbx_seq_one_letter_code
_entity_poly.pdbx_strand_id
1 'polypeptide(L)'
;MASINYEHSLNEKILVVYEHDSFNDIQEALLTWCCHQYINCTFKVYFNNYNHELTHIGFVKINYNDTDAIYVIQHFTIDHEELSNQWDAVKFYQYR
;
A
#
# COMPACT_ATOMS: atom_id res chain seq x y z
N MET A 1 -7.22 -7.15 -8.31
CA MET A 1 -7.43 -5.92 -7.50
C MET A 1 -6.71 -6.14 -6.18
N ALA A 2 -5.87 -5.18 -5.79
CA ALA A 2 -5.18 -5.21 -4.51
C ALA A 2 -6.19 -5.29 -3.37
N SER A 3 -5.84 -6.01 -2.31
CA SER A 3 -6.73 -6.20 -1.16
C SER A 3 -6.10 -5.66 0.11
N ILE A 4 -6.90 -4.98 0.93
CA ILE A 4 -6.48 -4.52 2.26
C ILE A 4 -7.17 -5.42 3.26
N ASN A 5 -6.38 -6.20 3.99
CA ASN A 5 -6.86 -7.12 5.00
C ASN A 5 -6.35 -6.68 6.37
N TYR A 6 -7.20 -6.81 7.37
CA TYR A 6 -6.76 -6.75 8.75
C TYR A 6 -6.34 -8.17 9.15
N GLU A 7 -5.03 -8.40 9.25
CA GLU A 7 -4.52 -9.70 9.65
C GLU A 7 -4.59 -9.81 11.17
N HIS A 8 -5.69 -10.38 11.66
CA HIS A 8 -5.99 -10.52 13.08
C HIS A 8 -4.91 -11.29 13.84
N SER A 9 -4.23 -12.26 13.19
CA SER A 9 -3.17 -13.05 13.82
C SER A 9 -1.89 -12.23 14.08
N LEU A 10 -1.64 -11.21 13.25
CA LEU A 10 -0.51 -10.29 13.38
C LEU A 10 -0.88 -9.00 14.13
N ASN A 11 -2.17 -8.76 14.37
CA ASN A 11 -2.71 -7.48 14.86
C ASN A 11 -2.26 -6.30 13.96
N GLU A 12 -2.11 -6.55 12.66
CA GLU A 12 -1.53 -5.62 11.70
C GLU A 12 -2.46 -5.43 10.48
N LYS A 13 -2.47 -4.19 9.98
CA LYS A 13 -3.13 -3.88 8.70
C LYS A 13 -2.14 -4.19 7.58
N ILE A 14 -2.55 -5.04 6.63
CA ILE A 14 -1.73 -5.44 5.49
C ILE A 14 -2.40 -5.03 4.18
N LEU A 15 -1.59 -4.54 3.26
CA LEU A 15 -1.94 -4.36 1.85
C LEU A 15 -1.34 -5.53 1.08
N VAL A 16 -2.16 -6.33 0.44
CA VAL A 16 -1.73 -7.41 -0.45
C VAL A 16 -1.87 -6.94 -1.88
N VAL A 17 -0.75 -6.88 -2.59
CA VAL A 17 -0.64 -6.56 -4.01
C VAL A 17 -0.41 -7.84 -4.78
N TYR A 18 -1.24 -8.10 -5.79
CA TYR A 18 -1.09 -9.26 -6.66
C TYR A 18 -0.27 -8.90 -7.90
N GLU A 19 0.42 -9.88 -8.47
CA GLU A 19 1.29 -9.69 -9.64
C GLU A 19 0.59 -9.05 -10.86
N HIS A 20 -0.72 -9.25 -11.00
CA HIS A 20 -1.51 -8.67 -12.09
C HIS A 20 -2.11 -7.29 -11.75
N ASP A 21 -1.91 -6.79 -10.53
CA ASP A 21 -2.42 -5.48 -10.13
C ASP A 21 -1.57 -4.36 -10.74
N SER A 22 -2.23 -3.43 -11.41
CA SER A 22 -1.60 -2.19 -11.81
C SER A 22 -1.40 -1.27 -10.61
N PHE A 23 -0.49 -0.30 -10.72
CA PHE A 23 -0.35 0.73 -9.70
C PHE A 23 -1.67 1.47 -9.42
N ASN A 24 -2.52 1.64 -10.45
CA ASN A 24 -3.84 2.25 -10.27
C ASN A 24 -4.76 1.38 -9.41
N ASP A 25 -4.74 0.05 -9.57
CA ASP A 25 -5.53 -0.86 -8.73
C ASP A 25 -5.10 -0.76 -7.25
N ILE A 26 -3.80 -0.60 -7.01
CA ILE A 26 -3.25 -0.40 -5.66
C ILE A 26 -3.74 0.93 -5.06
N GLN A 27 -3.68 2.02 -5.83
CA GLN A 27 -4.16 3.34 -5.39
C GLN A 27 -5.66 3.33 -5.11
N GLU A 28 -6.45 2.72 -5.99
CA GLU A 28 -7.90 2.62 -5.83
C GLU A 28 -8.27 1.86 -4.55
N ALA A 29 -7.66 0.71 -4.30
CA ALA A 29 -7.87 -0.06 -3.08
C ALA A 29 -7.55 0.77 -1.81
N LEU A 30 -6.43 1.49 -1.82
CA LEU A 30 -6.04 2.37 -0.72
C LEU A 30 -7.05 3.49 -0.50
N LEU A 31 -7.46 4.20 -1.56
CA LEU A 31 -8.43 5.30 -1.49
C LEU A 31 -9.81 4.83 -1.02
N THR A 32 -10.30 3.70 -1.56
CA THR A 32 -11.56 3.09 -1.10
C THR A 32 -11.51 2.77 0.39
N TRP A 33 -10.38 2.31 0.89
CA TRP A 33 -10.21 2.04 2.31
C TRP A 33 -10.16 3.32 3.16
N CYS A 34 -9.45 4.37 2.69
CA CYS A 34 -9.40 5.69 3.35
C CYS A 34 -10.79 6.28 3.60
N CYS A 35 -11.68 6.15 2.61
CA CYS A 35 -13.05 6.68 2.69
C CYS A 35 -13.87 6.05 3.81
N HIS A 36 -13.51 4.84 4.26
CA HIS A 36 -14.31 4.08 5.21
C HIS A 36 -13.80 4.16 6.63
N GLN A 37 -12.47 4.14 6.88
CA GLN A 37 -11.94 4.16 8.25
C GLN A 37 -10.52 4.75 8.34
N TYR A 38 -10.31 5.57 9.37
CA TYR A 38 -9.03 6.07 9.91
C TYR A 38 -8.25 7.15 9.14
N ILE A 39 -7.86 8.17 9.91
CA ILE A 39 -6.83 9.16 9.58
C ILE A 39 -5.51 8.67 10.21
N ASN A 40 -4.43 8.65 9.43
CA ASN A 40 -3.05 8.30 9.82
C ASN A 40 -2.83 6.81 10.15
N CYS A 41 -2.79 5.96 9.13
CA CYS A 41 -2.47 4.53 9.26
C CYS A 41 -1.24 4.15 8.43
N THR A 42 -0.50 3.16 8.93
CA THR A 42 0.60 2.51 8.21
C THR A 42 0.26 1.03 8.00
N PHE A 43 0.51 0.56 6.79
CA PHE A 43 0.26 -0.80 6.33
C PHE A 43 1.57 -1.44 5.93
N LYS A 44 1.76 -2.70 6.30
CA LYS A 44 2.76 -3.54 5.64
C LYS A 44 2.25 -3.93 4.27
N VAL A 45 3.13 -3.92 3.27
CA VAL A 45 2.81 -4.26 1.90
C VAL A 45 3.41 -5.61 1.58
N TYR A 46 2.56 -6.56 1.21
CA TYR A 46 2.93 -7.89 0.79
C TYR A 46 2.65 -8.06 -0.70
N PHE A 47 3.63 -8.57 -1.44
CA PHE A 47 3.44 -9.01 -2.82
C PHE A 47 3.06 -10.48 -2.84
N ASN A 48 2.01 -10.80 -3.59
CA ASN A 48 1.52 -12.15 -3.82
C ASN A 48 1.80 -12.54 -5.27
N ASN A 49 2.79 -13.42 -5.45
CA ASN A 49 3.22 -13.93 -6.76
C ASN A 49 2.28 -15.06 -7.26
N TYR A 50 2.47 -15.53 -8.49
CA TYR A 50 1.70 -16.68 -9.02
C TYR A 50 1.79 -17.98 -8.20
N ASN A 51 2.79 -18.13 -7.33
CA ASN A 51 2.92 -19.29 -6.44
C ASN A 51 2.16 -19.13 -5.10
N HIS A 52 1.42 -18.03 -4.92
CA HIS A 52 0.72 -17.69 -3.69
C HIS A 52 1.64 -17.44 -2.48
N GLU A 53 2.91 -17.13 -2.71
CA GLU A 53 3.85 -16.76 -1.66
C GLU A 53 3.74 -15.27 -1.35
N LEU A 54 3.53 -14.95 -0.07
CA LEU A 54 3.48 -13.57 0.41
C LEU A 54 4.88 -13.08 0.78
N THR A 55 5.41 -12.14 0.00
CA THR A 55 6.69 -11.49 0.28
C THR A 55 6.44 -10.09 0.82
N HIS A 56 6.95 -9.78 2.02
CA HIS A 56 6.91 -8.42 2.53
C HIS A 56 7.86 -7.55 1.70
N ILE A 57 7.34 -6.52 1.03
CA ILE A 57 8.12 -5.68 0.11
C ILE A 57 8.34 -4.26 0.64
N GLY A 58 7.50 -3.78 1.55
CA GLY A 58 7.61 -2.42 2.07
C GLY A 58 6.40 -1.97 2.86
N PHE A 59 6.20 -0.66 2.92
CA PHE A 59 5.12 -0.06 3.71
C PHE A 59 4.35 0.98 2.90
N VAL A 60 3.11 1.22 3.32
CA VAL A 60 2.31 2.35 2.84
C VAL A 60 1.80 3.12 4.05
N LYS A 61 1.91 4.44 4.00
CA LYS A 61 1.32 5.34 4.98
C LYS A 61 0.27 6.20 4.30
N ILE A 62 -0.89 6.29 4.93
CA ILE A 62 -1.98 7.15 4.49
C ILE A 62 -2.16 8.24 5.54
N ASN A 63 -2.00 9.49 5.14
CA ASN A 63 -2.25 10.65 5.98
C ASN A 63 -3.34 11.52 5.36
N TYR A 64 -4.07 12.25 6.20
CA TYR A 64 -4.97 13.30 5.73
C TYR A 64 -4.28 14.65 5.90
N ASN A 65 -4.18 15.41 4.82
CA ASN A 65 -3.69 16.78 4.85
C ASN A 65 -4.90 17.71 5.04
N ASP A 66 -5.06 18.23 6.26
CA ASP A 66 -6.15 19.14 6.63
C ASP A 66 -6.12 20.46 5.84
N THR A 67 -4.94 20.90 5.38
CA THR A 67 -4.79 22.18 4.68
C THR A 67 -5.39 22.12 3.28
N ASP A 68 -5.11 21.04 2.56
CA ASP A 68 -5.57 20.82 1.19
C ASP A 68 -6.85 19.96 1.12
N ALA A 69 -7.32 19.46 2.27
CA ALA A 69 -8.43 18.52 2.41
C ALA A 69 -8.29 17.24 1.56
N ILE A 70 -7.04 16.76 1.37
CA ILE A 70 -6.71 15.59 0.53
C ILE A 70 -6.06 14.47 1.35
N TYR A 71 -6.26 13.23 0.90
CA TYR A 71 -5.47 12.10 1.37
C TYR A 71 -4.12 12.06 0.64
N VAL A 72 -3.05 11.86 1.41
CA VAL A 72 -1.68 11.69 0.91
C VAL A 72 -1.27 10.25 1.17
N ILE A 73 -0.94 9.53 0.10
CA ILE A 73 -0.45 8.15 0.14
C ILE A 73 1.06 8.19 -0.08
N GLN A 74 1.81 7.73 0.91
CA GLN A 74 3.27 7.63 0.86
C GLN A 74 3.67 6.15 0.83
N HIS A 75 4.58 5.81 -0.06
CA HIS A 75 5.08 4.45 -0.22
C HIS A 75 6.51 4.36 0.28
N PHE A 76 6.86 3.25 0.93
CA PHE A 76 8.19 3.04 1.50
C PHE A 76 8.72 1.66 1.13
N THR A 77 10.03 1.53 0.99
CA THR A 77 10.71 0.25 0.88
C THR A 77 10.71 -0.52 2.21
N ILE A 78 11.18 -1.77 2.21
CA ILE A 78 11.34 -2.55 3.44
C ILE A 78 12.30 -1.89 4.46
N ASP A 79 13.25 -1.10 3.97
CA ASP A 79 14.20 -0.33 4.76
C ASP A 79 13.63 1.03 5.22
N HIS A 80 12.33 1.27 4.99
CA HIS A 80 11.61 2.51 5.30
C HIS A 80 12.12 3.74 4.53
N GLU A 81 12.74 3.54 3.38
CA GLU A 81 13.07 4.64 2.46
C GLU A 81 11.82 5.06 1.69
N GLU A 82 11.49 6.35 1.73
CA GLU A 82 10.31 6.89 1.04
C GLU A 82 10.53 6.93 -0.48
N LEU A 83 9.57 6.35 -1.22
CA LEU A 83 9.50 6.46 -2.67
C LEU A 83 9.02 7.87 -3.01
N SER A 84 9.99 8.73 -3.39
CA SER A 84 9.84 10.19 -3.38
C SER A 84 8.82 10.74 -4.38
N ASN A 85 8.40 9.94 -5.36
CA ASN A 85 7.40 10.32 -6.34
C ASN A 85 6.63 9.10 -6.87
N GLN A 86 5.54 9.37 -7.61
CA GLN A 86 4.70 8.34 -8.20
C GLN A 86 5.46 7.42 -9.16
N TRP A 87 6.45 7.92 -9.90
CA TRP A 87 7.24 7.10 -10.83
C TRP A 87 8.11 6.07 -10.10
N ASP A 88 8.69 6.44 -8.97
CA ASP A 88 9.47 5.53 -8.13
C ASP A 88 8.58 4.46 -7.52
N ALA A 89 7.37 4.84 -7.09
CA ALA A 89 6.36 3.89 -6.62
C ALA A 89 5.92 2.91 -7.74
N VAL A 90 5.62 3.41 -8.94
CA VAL A 90 5.25 2.58 -10.09
C VAL A 90 6.35 1.56 -10.42
N LYS A 91 7.60 2.00 -10.52
CA LYS A 91 8.74 1.10 -10.78
C LYS A 91 8.89 0.06 -9.68
N PHE A 92 8.75 0.47 -8.43
CA PHE A 92 8.88 -0.41 -7.28
C PHE A 92 7.88 -1.58 -7.33
N TYR A 93 6.65 -1.36 -7.78
CA TYR A 93 5.65 -2.42 -7.93
C TYR A 93 5.77 -3.20 -9.24
N GLN A 94 6.21 -2.57 -10.34
CA GLN A 94 6.33 -3.22 -11.66
C GLN A 94 7.49 -4.21 -11.78
N TYR A 95 8.57 -4.02 -11.01
CA TYR A 95 9.77 -4.87 -11.08
C TYR A 95 9.80 -5.97 -10.00
N ARG A 96 8.64 -6.45 -9.55
CA ARG A 96 8.52 -7.52 -8.54
C ARG A 96 8.04 -8.83 -9.08
#